data_AF-A0A821BNF7-F1
#
_entry.id   AF-A0A821BNF7-F1
#
_cell.length_a   1.000
_cell.length_b   1.000
_cell.length_c   1.000
_cell.angle_alpha   90.00
_cell.angle_beta   90.00
_cell.angle_gamma   90.00
#
_symmetry.space_group_name_H-M   'P 1'
#
loop_
_entity.id
_entity.type
_entity.pdbx_description
1 polymer ?
#
loop_
_entity_poly.entity_id
_entity_poly.type
_entity_poly.pdbx_seq_one_letter_code
_entity_poly.pdbx_strand_id
1 'polypeptide(L)'
;MKTTDTFELCKNINEENLQETRDYLTKMIKSLNEAFQEMFHGKTNKNVFDKLYITIDKVELPYLYFLPDISQKDDLFVQPVVVTQHSATARLAHFLDQLLRPVVERQLASTTFVNGADFIRKLNDYIEQPQHRLRPTTQFVTIKISNFYTMVAHGTMLIALQDFLTNYLIMPTINNISMGRIIRLTALFLHNNRFYYDHKIYRFAKGSPMSFPLTETLCNCYILQWQKLLVQQPLIRDQFYGRCKNHFIFTWNGTINEFQTMIKMIANQNSDIHLDVKMGSSVRFLHAHIENQNGTLYSRVYHESTIQPYTLPYVIGHAKVVHSHWFRSALIRAVRYCTSVHDFNQERIYLEMTCLANGYTLEFIEKQIDHFFKHFDAESLRSCLDQHVYNKLRRRLFNFISEQRNILETNREAEKKHERIRLSYLYEYGPKRQFHEQLHKILSTHLNTSTASSKQHNKLKLILTTKQPHSLNALLSQQKPKHELLNKNKLLF
;
A
#
# COMPACT_ATOMS: atom_id res chain seq x y z
N MET A 1 6.77 -17.13 -24.55
CA MET A 1 6.63 -16.04 -23.56
C MET A 1 6.14 -14.81 -24.31
N LYS A 2 4.88 -14.43 -24.16
CA LYS A 2 4.37 -13.19 -24.78
C LYS A 2 4.70 -12.05 -23.82
N THR A 3 5.61 -11.17 -24.19
CA THR A 3 5.85 -9.91 -23.46
C THR A 3 4.77 -8.92 -23.87
N THR A 4 3.79 -8.69 -23.01
CA THR A 4 2.83 -7.59 -23.19
C THR A 4 3.56 -6.25 -23.09
N ASP A 5 3.58 -5.48 -24.18
CA ASP A 5 3.77 -4.03 -24.31
C ASP A 5 4.99 -3.35 -23.65
N THR A 6 5.89 -4.10 -23.01
CA THR A 6 6.89 -3.49 -22.11
C THR A 6 7.97 -2.70 -22.87
N PHE A 7 8.32 -3.14 -24.08
CA PHE A 7 9.35 -2.50 -24.89
C PHE A 7 8.83 -1.34 -25.75
N GLU A 8 7.52 -1.22 -25.99
CA GLU A 8 6.95 -0.03 -26.67
C GLU A 8 7.10 1.25 -25.83
N LEU A 9 7.37 1.08 -24.53
CA LEU A 9 7.47 2.15 -23.53
C LEU A 9 8.90 2.54 -23.21
N CYS A 10 9.84 1.78 -23.74
CA CYS A 10 11.25 1.94 -23.46
C CYS A 10 11.98 2.39 -24.72
N LYS A 11 12.65 3.52 -24.65
CA LYS A 11 13.52 3.96 -25.75
C LYS A 11 14.89 3.35 -25.54
N ASN A 12 15.35 2.58 -26.53
CA ASN A 12 16.75 2.16 -26.58
C ASN A 12 17.65 3.40 -26.71
N ILE A 13 18.72 3.42 -25.93
CA ILE A 13 19.74 4.46 -25.98
C ILE A 13 20.96 3.86 -26.65
N ASN A 14 20.91 3.75 -27.98
CA ASN A 14 22.08 3.48 -28.80
C ASN A 14 22.87 4.80 -28.88
N GLU A 15 23.66 5.10 -27.86
CA GLU A 15 24.73 6.07 -28.01
C GLU A 15 25.89 5.33 -28.67
N GLU A 16 26.12 5.59 -29.97
CA GLU A 16 27.08 4.91 -30.86
C GLU A 16 28.56 4.93 -30.38
N ASN A 17 28.84 5.52 -29.21
CA ASN A 17 30.18 5.76 -28.68
C ASN A 17 30.43 5.23 -27.25
N LEU A 18 29.52 4.43 -26.67
CA LEU A 18 29.70 3.91 -25.29
C LEU A 18 29.82 2.39 -25.31
N GLN A 19 31.07 1.90 -25.30
CA GLN A 19 31.40 0.47 -25.28
C GLN A 19 31.20 -0.18 -23.90
N GLU A 20 31.19 0.59 -22.80
CA GLU A 20 31.03 0.06 -21.44
C GLU A 20 29.91 0.74 -20.62
N THR A 21 29.20 -0.06 -19.82
CA THR A 21 28.14 0.41 -18.90
C THR A 21 28.62 1.47 -17.90
N ARG A 22 29.90 1.45 -17.56
CA ARG A 22 30.52 2.36 -16.59
C ARG A 22 30.67 3.79 -17.13
N ASP A 23 31.01 3.95 -18.39
CA ASP A 23 31.15 5.27 -19.02
C ASP A 23 29.81 5.98 -19.10
N TYR A 24 28.77 5.21 -19.43
CA TYR A 24 27.39 5.68 -19.45
C TYR A 24 26.94 6.18 -18.08
N LEU A 25 27.17 5.38 -17.03
CA LEU A 25 26.82 5.74 -15.66
C LEU A 25 27.57 7.01 -15.22
N THR A 26 28.84 7.14 -15.60
CA THR A 26 29.67 8.32 -15.29
C THR A 26 29.10 9.59 -15.95
N LYS A 27 28.74 9.52 -17.24
CA LYS A 27 28.13 10.64 -17.97
C LYS A 27 26.78 11.06 -17.35
N MET A 28 25.96 10.08 -16.97
CA MET A 28 24.67 10.30 -16.31
C MET A 28 24.85 10.99 -14.95
N ILE A 29 25.77 10.50 -14.12
CA ILE A 29 26.06 11.08 -12.80
C ILE A 29 26.54 12.52 -12.93
N LYS A 30 27.47 12.77 -13.87
CA LYS A 30 27.97 14.12 -14.14
C LYS A 30 26.84 15.08 -14.47
N SER A 31 25.98 14.71 -15.42
CA SER A 31 24.84 15.53 -15.83
C SER A 31 23.84 15.79 -14.68
N LEU A 32 23.54 14.78 -13.86
CA LEU A 32 22.66 14.94 -12.69
C LEU A 32 23.26 15.87 -11.63
N ASN A 33 24.54 15.67 -11.29
CA ASN A 33 25.22 16.50 -10.29
C ASN A 33 25.35 17.96 -10.76
N GLU A 34 25.64 18.20 -12.04
CA GLU A 34 25.64 19.55 -12.64
C GLU A 34 24.27 20.22 -12.52
N ALA A 35 23.19 19.49 -12.85
CA ALA A 35 21.83 20.00 -12.71
C ALA A 35 21.47 20.30 -11.23
N PHE A 36 21.89 19.45 -10.29
CA PHE A 36 21.71 19.71 -8.86
C PHE A 36 22.48 20.96 -8.42
N GLN A 37 23.72 21.12 -8.87
CA GLN A 37 24.55 22.27 -8.52
C GLN A 37 23.93 23.58 -9.04
N GLU A 38 23.41 23.58 -10.27
CA GLU A 38 22.70 24.72 -10.84
C GLU A 38 21.45 25.09 -10.01
N MET A 39 20.64 24.09 -9.63
CA MET A 39 19.38 24.33 -8.90
C MET A 39 19.57 24.77 -7.44
N PHE A 40 20.66 24.33 -6.80
CA PHE A 40 20.95 24.56 -5.39
C PHE A 40 22.13 25.51 -5.14
N HIS A 41 22.52 26.29 -6.15
CA HIS A 41 23.58 27.29 -6.01
C HIS A 41 23.25 28.29 -4.87
N GLY A 42 24.12 28.35 -3.85
CA GLY A 42 23.99 29.23 -2.68
C GLY A 42 23.93 28.50 -1.32
N LYS A 43 24.19 29.24 -0.22
CA LYS A 43 24.30 28.66 1.14
C LYS A 43 22.98 28.06 1.67
N THR A 44 21.83 28.57 1.23
CA THR A 44 20.52 28.29 1.83
C THR A 44 20.00 26.87 1.62
N ASN A 45 20.52 26.11 0.64
CA ASN A 45 20.08 24.74 0.34
C ASN A 45 21.24 23.73 0.19
N LYS A 46 22.44 24.07 0.69
CA LYS A 46 23.62 23.19 0.60
C LYS A 46 23.35 21.79 1.16
N ASN A 47 22.64 21.70 2.28
CA ASN A 47 22.25 20.43 2.91
C ASN A 47 21.40 19.53 1.99
N VAL A 48 20.63 20.09 1.06
CA VAL A 48 19.82 19.32 0.11
C VAL A 48 20.68 18.82 -1.04
N PHE A 49 21.56 19.67 -1.55
CA PHE A 49 22.56 19.28 -2.54
C PHE A 49 23.44 18.12 -2.03
N ASP A 50 23.98 18.23 -0.81
CA ASP A 50 24.84 17.20 -0.22
C ASP A 50 24.11 15.85 -0.07
N LYS A 51 22.80 15.87 0.20
CA LYS A 51 21.95 14.66 0.25
C LYS A 51 21.70 14.03 -1.12
N LEU A 52 21.60 14.85 -2.16
CA LEU A 52 21.31 14.41 -3.52
C LEU A 52 22.55 14.06 -4.32
N TYR A 53 23.72 14.57 -3.95
CA TYR A 53 24.98 14.36 -4.65
C TYR A 53 25.27 12.86 -4.84
N ILE A 54 25.63 12.51 -6.07
CA ILE A 54 25.82 11.12 -6.49
C ILE A 54 27.31 10.85 -6.67
N THR A 55 27.77 9.74 -6.11
CA THR A 55 29.13 9.23 -6.30
C THR A 55 29.09 7.89 -7.02
N ILE A 56 29.99 7.69 -7.99
CA ILE A 56 30.01 6.52 -8.88
C ILE A 56 30.14 5.18 -8.13
N ASP A 57 30.80 5.18 -6.98
CA ASP A 57 31.03 4.02 -6.10
C ASP A 57 29.77 3.54 -5.36
N LYS A 58 28.70 4.35 -5.35
CA LYS A 58 27.47 4.08 -4.56
C LYS A 58 26.26 3.77 -5.42
N VAL A 59 26.43 3.72 -6.73
CA VAL A 59 25.33 3.55 -7.67
C VAL A 59 25.67 2.52 -8.74
N GLU A 60 24.64 1.85 -9.21
CA GLU A 60 24.70 0.81 -10.23
C GLU A 60 23.63 1.08 -11.28
N LEU A 61 23.85 0.57 -12.49
CA LEU A 61 22.81 0.65 -13.52
C LEU A 61 21.71 -0.37 -13.17
N PRO A 62 20.44 0.07 -13.05
CA PRO A 62 19.31 -0.83 -12.85
C PRO A 62 19.27 -1.94 -13.89
N TYR A 63 18.78 -3.13 -13.53
CA TYR A 63 18.55 -4.22 -14.47
C TYR A 63 17.08 -4.66 -14.48
N LEU A 64 16.62 -5.10 -15.65
CA LEU A 64 15.28 -5.66 -15.85
C LEU A 64 15.33 -7.19 -15.69
N TYR A 65 14.39 -7.74 -14.93
CA TYR A 65 14.11 -9.17 -14.86
C TYR A 65 12.61 -9.41 -14.88
N PHE A 66 12.20 -10.69 -14.99
CA PHE A 66 10.81 -11.07 -15.15
C PHE A 66 10.37 -11.99 -13.99
N LEU A 67 9.22 -11.67 -13.39
CA LEU A 67 8.56 -12.54 -12.41
C LEU A 67 7.35 -13.24 -13.05
N PRO A 68 7.04 -14.50 -12.72
CA PRO A 68 5.81 -15.15 -13.17
C PRO A 68 4.56 -14.37 -12.75
N ASP A 69 3.65 -14.12 -13.70
CA ASP A 69 2.33 -13.58 -13.42
C ASP A 69 1.35 -14.74 -13.16
N ILE A 70 1.07 -15.01 -11.90
CA ILE A 70 0.17 -16.09 -11.48
C ILE A 70 -1.31 -15.74 -11.62
N SER A 71 -1.66 -14.55 -12.14
CA SER A 71 -3.05 -14.11 -12.22
C SER A 71 -3.83 -14.65 -13.43
N GLN A 72 -3.15 -15.19 -14.43
CA GLN A 72 -3.76 -15.69 -15.68
C GLN A 72 -3.64 -17.22 -15.76
N LYS A 73 -4.74 -17.90 -16.11
CA LYS A 73 -4.86 -19.38 -16.01
C LYS A 73 -4.22 -20.14 -17.17
N ASP A 74 -4.24 -19.57 -18.37
CA ASP A 74 -4.06 -20.36 -19.60
C ASP A 74 -2.72 -20.11 -20.30
N ASP A 75 -1.97 -19.07 -19.90
CA ASP A 75 -0.71 -18.65 -20.52
C ASP A 75 0.30 -18.24 -19.43
N LEU A 76 1.58 -18.63 -19.60
CA LEU A 76 2.66 -18.18 -18.72
C LEU A 76 3.06 -16.74 -19.06
N PHE A 77 2.37 -15.79 -18.44
CA PHE A 77 2.74 -14.37 -18.47
C PHE A 77 3.84 -14.08 -17.46
N VAL A 78 4.59 -13.02 -17.74
CA VAL A 78 5.55 -12.48 -16.79
C VAL A 78 5.38 -10.99 -16.61
N GLN A 79 5.65 -10.54 -15.39
CA GLN A 79 5.70 -9.14 -15.04
C GLN A 79 7.15 -8.64 -15.07
N PRO A 80 7.43 -7.58 -15.85
CA PRO A 80 8.73 -6.94 -15.86
C PRO A 80 8.97 -6.20 -14.55
N VAL A 81 10.14 -6.41 -13.94
CA VAL A 81 10.57 -5.75 -12.72
C VAL A 81 11.97 -5.16 -12.91
N VAL A 82 12.09 -3.86 -12.64
CA VAL A 82 13.38 -3.14 -12.69
C VAL A 82 13.91 -2.94 -11.27
N VAL A 83 15.12 -3.44 -11.01
CA VAL A 83 15.81 -3.24 -9.72
C VAL A 83 16.44 -1.86 -9.67
N THR A 84 15.92 -1.00 -8.81
CA THR A 84 16.27 0.42 -8.79
C THR A 84 16.94 0.91 -7.51
N GLN A 85 17.15 0.01 -6.53
CA GLN A 85 17.61 0.37 -5.18
C GLN A 85 18.91 1.18 -5.16
N HIS A 86 19.84 0.86 -6.08
CA HIS A 86 21.13 1.53 -6.21
C HIS A 86 21.22 2.42 -7.47
N SER A 87 20.09 2.80 -8.08
CA SER A 87 20.14 3.66 -9.25
C SER A 87 20.65 5.07 -8.90
N ALA A 88 21.25 5.75 -9.88
CA ALA A 88 21.62 7.16 -9.75
C ALA A 88 20.42 8.08 -9.45
N THR A 89 19.19 7.67 -9.78
CA THR A 89 17.96 8.44 -9.48
C THR A 89 17.29 8.07 -8.16
N ALA A 90 17.76 7.04 -7.44
CA ALA A 90 17.07 6.50 -6.27
C ALA A 90 16.97 7.50 -5.10
N ARG A 91 18.07 8.21 -4.81
CA ARG A 91 18.09 9.25 -3.75
C ARG A 91 17.15 10.41 -4.08
N LEU A 92 17.16 10.84 -5.33
CA LEU A 92 16.27 11.88 -5.82
C LEU A 92 14.80 11.46 -5.71
N ALA A 93 14.48 10.23 -6.11
CA ALA A 93 13.14 9.67 -6.00
C ALA A 93 12.66 9.65 -4.54
N HIS A 94 13.50 9.17 -3.63
CA HIS A 94 13.18 9.12 -2.21
C HIS A 94 12.99 10.52 -1.60
N PHE A 95 13.86 11.46 -1.93
CA PHE A 95 13.76 12.85 -1.48
C PHE A 95 12.45 13.50 -1.92
N LEU A 96 12.10 13.39 -3.20
CA LEU A 96 10.85 13.94 -3.75
C LEU A 96 9.62 13.25 -3.16
N ASP A 97 9.66 11.94 -2.95
CA ASP A 97 8.56 11.20 -2.34
C ASP A 97 8.31 11.65 -0.89
N GLN A 98 9.37 11.77 -0.08
CA GLN A 98 9.29 12.29 1.29
C GLN A 98 8.70 13.71 1.34
N LEU A 99 8.99 14.51 0.32
CA LEU A 99 8.49 15.88 0.20
C LEU A 99 7.01 15.92 -0.19
N LEU A 100 6.63 15.14 -1.20
CA LEU A 100 5.32 15.21 -1.85
C LEU A 100 4.25 14.34 -1.20
N ARG A 101 4.59 13.10 -0.82
CA ARG A 101 3.63 12.09 -0.32
C ARG A 101 2.76 12.62 0.82
N PRO A 102 3.28 13.29 1.87
CA PRO A 102 2.44 13.75 2.97
C PRO A 102 1.39 14.80 2.56
N VAL A 103 1.70 15.62 1.55
CA VAL A 103 0.78 16.62 1.01
C VAL A 103 -0.28 15.94 0.14
N VAL A 104 0.15 15.02 -0.73
CA VAL A 104 -0.72 14.26 -1.64
C VAL A 104 -1.69 13.38 -0.86
N GLU A 105 -1.21 12.58 0.09
CA GLU A 105 -2.04 11.68 0.90
C GLU A 105 -3.08 12.45 1.73
N ARG A 106 -2.73 13.64 2.24
CA ARG A 106 -3.67 14.49 2.98
C ARG A 106 -4.87 14.90 2.11
N GLN A 107 -4.62 15.28 0.87
CA GLN A 107 -5.70 15.68 -0.06
C GLN A 107 -6.56 14.48 -0.49
N LEU A 108 -5.99 13.28 -0.49
CA LEU A 108 -6.65 12.06 -0.95
C LEU A 108 -7.34 11.26 0.16
N ALA A 109 -7.14 11.60 1.43
CA ALA A 109 -7.60 10.80 2.57
C ALA A 109 -9.13 10.53 2.58
N SER A 110 -9.93 11.48 2.10
CA SER A 110 -11.38 11.33 2.01
C SER A 110 -11.81 10.34 0.94
N THR A 111 -11.11 10.29 -0.20
CA THR A 111 -11.50 9.51 -1.39
C THR A 111 -10.72 8.22 -1.58
N THR A 112 -9.78 7.89 -0.69
CA THR A 112 -8.97 6.68 -0.78
C THR A 112 -9.29 5.67 0.32
N PHE A 113 -9.20 4.39 -0.03
CA PHE A 113 -9.26 3.26 0.88
C PHE A 113 -7.85 2.74 1.10
N VAL A 114 -7.48 2.51 2.36
CA VAL A 114 -6.17 1.93 2.70
C VAL A 114 -6.10 0.45 2.32
N ASN A 115 -7.20 -0.28 2.51
CA ASN A 115 -7.34 -1.69 2.20
C ASN A 115 -8.83 -2.06 2.15
N GLY A 116 -9.15 -3.30 1.79
CA GLY A 116 -10.55 -3.74 1.69
C GLY A 116 -11.32 -3.65 3.02
N ALA A 117 -10.60 -3.75 4.13
CA ALA A 117 -11.16 -3.59 5.46
C ALA A 117 -11.62 -2.15 5.72
N ASP A 118 -10.85 -1.15 5.30
CA ASP A 118 -11.22 0.27 5.36
C ASP A 118 -12.35 0.59 4.38
N PHE A 119 -12.36 -0.02 3.20
CA PHE A 119 -13.44 0.07 2.22
C PHE A 119 -14.79 -0.42 2.80
N ILE A 120 -14.86 -1.65 3.31
CA ILE A 120 -16.11 -2.21 3.85
C ILE A 120 -16.65 -1.35 5.00
N ARG A 121 -15.75 -0.85 5.86
CA ARG A 121 -16.15 0.08 6.93
C ARG A 121 -16.77 1.35 6.36
N LYS A 122 -16.07 2.07 5.47
CA LYS A 122 -16.59 3.30 4.87
C LYS A 122 -17.91 3.07 4.11
N LEU A 123 -18.08 1.90 3.50
CA LEU A 123 -19.34 1.53 2.83
C LEU A 123 -20.48 1.34 3.83
N ASN A 124 -20.25 0.64 4.95
CA ASN A 124 -21.26 0.53 6.01
C ASN A 124 -21.58 1.91 6.61
N ASP A 125 -20.55 2.72 6.91
CA ASP A 125 -20.72 4.08 7.45
C ASP A 125 -21.54 4.98 6.50
N TYR A 126 -21.44 4.78 5.18
CA TYR A 126 -22.26 5.48 4.19
C TYR A 126 -23.73 5.03 4.27
N ILE A 127 -23.99 3.73 4.37
CA ILE A 127 -25.35 3.16 4.34
C ILE A 127 -26.12 3.38 5.64
N GLU A 128 -25.41 3.46 6.77
CA GLU A 128 -26.01 3.71 8.08
C GLU A 128 -26.49 5.16 8.25
N GLN A 129 -26.04 6.09 7.39
CA GLN A 129 -26.47 7.48 7.46
C GLN A 129 -27.92 7.65 6.99
N PRO A 130 -28.79 8.39 7.72
CA PRO A 130 -30.20 8.54 7.38
C PRO A 130 -30.46 9.05 5.95
N GLN A 131 -29.62 9.99 5.49
CA GLN A 131 -29.68 10.59 4.17
C GLN A 131 -29.12 9.71 3.03
N HIS A 132 -28.37 8.65 3.38
CA HIS A 132 -27.65 7.81 2.41
C HIS A 132 -28.07 6.36 2.57
N ARG A 133 -28.94 5.90 1.69
CA ARG A 133 -29.36 4.50 1.62
C ARG A 133 -29.26 4.01 0.19
N LEU A 134 -28.96 2.73 0.04
CA LEU A 134 -29.07 2.09 -1.26
C LEU A 134 -30.55 2.05 -1.65
N ARG A 135 -30.86 2.50 -2.87
CA ARG A 135 -32.17 2.29 -3.49
C ARG A 135 -32.21 0.85 -4.01
N PRO A 136 -33.40 0.24 -4.16
CA PRO A 136 -33.54 -1.03 -4.87
C PRO A 136 -32.84 -1.07 -6.23
N THR A 137 -32.80 0.06 -6.94
CA THR A 137 -32.21 0.20 -8.26
C THR A 137 -30.73 0.60 -8.26
N THR A 138 -30.14 0.91 -7.09
CA THR A 138 -28.75 1.33 -7.01
C THR A 138 -27.82 0.25 -7.55
N GLN A 139 -26.97 0.65 -8.49
CA GLN A 139 -25.91 -0.19 -9.05
C GLN A 139 -24.59 0.15 -8.39
N PHE A 140 -23.69 -0.83 -8.28
CA PHE A 140 -22.29 -0.57 -8.00
C PHE A 140 -21.52 -0.51 -9.30
N VAL A 141 -20.60 0.44 -9.39
CA VAL A 141 -19.67 0.58 -10.52
C VAL A 141 -18.26 0.41 -10.00
N THR A 142 -17.47 -0.44 -10.64
CA THR A 142 -16.03 -0.54 -10.44
C THR A 142 -15.29 -0.17 -11.71
N ILE A 143 -14.23 0.63 -11.59
CA ILE A 143 -13.35 1.00 -12.70
C ILE A 143 -11.93 0.62 -12.33
N LYS A 144 -11.30 -0.29 -13.08
CA LYS A 144 -9.89 -0.60 -12.93
C LYS A 144 -9.12 0.02 -14.09
N ILE A 145 -8.17 0.89 -13.76
CA ILE A 145 -7.30 1.54 -14.74
C ILE A 145 -6.08 0.64 -14.97
N SER A 146 -5.93 0.11 -16.19
CA SER A 146 -4.79 -0.73 -16.58
C SER A 146 -3.66 0.10 -17.17
N ASN A 147 -2.43 -0.42 -17.08
CA ASN A 147 -1.20 0.15 -17.67
C ASN A 147 -0.86 1.60 -17.25
N PHE A 148 -1.51 2.10 -16.20
CA PHE A 148 -1.43 3.50 -15.79
C PHE A 148 -0.02 3.95 -15.39
N TYR A 149 0.72 3.11 -14.67
CA TYR A 149 2.06 3.46 -14.16
C TYR A 149 3.14 3.51 -15.25
N THR A 150 2.87 2.87 -16.40
CA THR A 150 3.83 2.66 -17.48
C THR A 150 3.50 3.47 -18.75
N MET A 151 2.23 3.83 -18.97
CA MET A 151 1.77 4.47 -20.21
C MET A 151 1.63 5.99 -20.16
N VAL A 152 1.63 6.62 -18.97
CA VAL A 152 1.42 8.07 -18.90
C VAL A 152 2.68 8.81 -19.35
N ALA A 153 2.54 9.71 -20.33
CA ALA A 153 3.65 10.54 -20.79
C ALA A 153 4.22 11.41 -19.68
N HIS A 154 5.55 11.60 -19.66
CA HIS A 154 6.23 12.40 -18.63
C HIS A 154 5.69 13.83 -18.57
N GLY A 155 5.44 14.47 -19.71
CA GLY A 155 4.85 15.81 -19.76
C GLY A 155 3.50 15.87 -19.05
N THR A 156 2.63 14.89 -19.29
CA THR A 156 1.33 14.77 -18.62
C THR A 156 1.47 14.58 -17.11
N MET A 157 2.41 13.75 -16.65
CA MET A 157 2.68 13.60 -15.21
C MET A 157 3.16 14.91 -14.56
N LEU A 158 4.02 15.66 -15.26
CA LEU A 158 4.55 16.94 -14.77
C LEU A 158 3.46 18.01 -14.70
N ILE A 159 2.59 18.10 -15.72
CA ILE A 159 1.41 18.99 -15.70
C ILE A 159 0.51 18.63 -14.52
N ALA A 160 0.23 17.34 -14.30
CA ALA A 160 -0.59 16.92 -13.17
C ALA A 160 0.01 17.27 -11.81
N LEU A 161 1.33 17.13 -11.67
CA LEU A 161 2.03 17.57 -10.46
C LEU A 161 1.96 19.10 -10.31
N GLN A 162 2.16 19.86 -11.38
CA GLN A 162 2.09 21.31 -11.35
C GLN A 162 0.71 21.81 -10.94
N ASP A 163 -0.34 21.25 -11.53
CA ASP A 163 -1.73 21.55 -11.17
C ASP A 163 -2.02 21.18 -9.73
N PHE A 164 -1.51 20.03 -9.26
CA PHE A 164 -1.64 19.63 -7.86
C PHE A 164 -1.01 20.67 -6.93
N LEU A 165 0.25 21.02 -7.16
CA LEU A 165 0.98 21.95 -6.31
C LEU A 165 0.30 23.33 -6.29
N THR A 166 -0.14 23.81 -7.45
CA THR A 166 -0.81 25.11 -7.60
C THR A 166 -2.15 25.16 -6.86
N ASN A 167 -2.93 24.07 -6.89
CA ASN A 167 -4.26 24.04 -6.29
C ASN A 167 -4.27 23.75 -4.78
N TYR A 168 -3.24 23.07 -4.26
CA TYR A 168 -3.30 22.48 -2.91
C TYR A 168 -2.19 22.95 -1.96
N LEU A 169 -1.20 23.69 -2.44
CA LEU A 169 -0.22 24.31 -1.56
C LEU A 169 -0.67 25.71 -1.15
N ILE A 170 -0.64 25.96 0.15
CA ILE A 170 -0.89 27.29 0.72
C ILE A 170 0.30 28.21 0.42
N MET A 171 1.53 27.69 0.58
CA MET A 171 2.77 28.40 0.31
C MET A 171 3.43 27.85 -0.95
N PRO A 172 4.10 28.68 -1.77
CA PRO A 172 4.75 28.24 -3.01
C PRO A 172 6.03 27.40 -2.79
N THR A 173 6.21 26.88 -1.57
CA THR A 173 7.36 26.06 -1.19
C THR A 173 6.91 24.91 -0.29
N ILE A 174 7.62 23.78 -0.38
CA ILE A 174 7.54 22.68 0.58
C ILE A 174 8.96 22.50 1.15
N ASN A 175 9.13 22.57 2.47
CA ASN A 175 10.44 22.48 3.14
C ASN A 175 11.51 23.37 2.49
N ASN A 176 11.18 24.63 2.19
CA ASN A 176 12.05 25.63 1.54
C ASN A 176 12.44 25.30 0.08
N ILE A 177 11.80 24.32 -0.55
CA ILE A 177 11.96 24.02 -1.98
C ILE A 177 10.77 24.61 -2.75
N SER A 178 11.04 25.47 -3.71
CA SER A 178 9.99 26.10 -4.53
C SER A 178 9.31 25.09 -5.44
N MET A 179 8.03 25.33 -5.77
CA MET A 179 7.26 24.49 -6.71
C MET A 179 8.02 24.27 -8.03
N GLY A 180 8.59 25.32 -8.61
CA GLY A 180 9.37 25.21 -9.86
C GLY A 180 10.58 24.28 -9.73
N ARG A 181 11.30 24.30 -8.60
CA ARG A 181 12.41 23.36 -8.34
C ARG A 181 11.89 21.93 -8.20
N ILE A 182 10.77 21.72 -7.52
CA ILE A 182 10.15 20.39 -7.38
C ILE A 182 9.78 19.80 -8.75
N ILE A 183 9.19 20.60 -9.64
CA ILE A 183 8.84 20.18 -11.00
C ILE A 183 10.11 19.83 -11.80
N ARG A 184 11.15 20.67 -11.74
CA ARG A 184 12.41 20.43 -12.45
C ARG A 184 13.13 19.17 -11.95
N LEU A 185 13.16 18.95 -10.63
CA LEU A 185 13.70 17.74 -10.02
C LEU A 185 12.91 16.48 -10.42
N THR A 186 11.58 16.57 -10.44
CA THR A 186 10.71 15.47 -10.91
C THR A 186 10.97 15.16 -12.39
N ALA A 187 11.15 16.18 -13.23
CA ALA A 187 11.48 16.00 -14.65
C ALA A 187 12.84 15.29 -14.81
N LEU A 188 13.86 15.68 -14.05
CA LEU A 188 15.15 15.00 -14.03
C LEU A 188 15.00 13.53 -13.63
N PHE A 189 14.20 13.24 -12.61
CA PHE A 189 13.91 11.85 -12.21
C PHE A 189 13.29 11.06 -13.37
N LEU A 190 12.19 11.55 -13.97
CA LEU A 190 11.46 10.84 -15.01
C LEU A 190 12.34 10.56 -16.24
N HIS A 191 13.11 11.54 -16.71
CA HIS A 191 13.92 11.43 -17.93
C HIS A 191 15.22 10.63 -17.77
N ASN A 192 15.63 10.34 -16.53
CA ASN A 192 16.89 9.64 -16.24
C ASN A 192 16.69 8.23 -15.65
N ASN A 193 15.46 7.71 -15.65
CA ASN A 193 15.21 6.31 -15.30
C ASN A 193 15.68 5.39 -16.44
N ARG A 194 16.92 4.94 -16.32
CA ARG A 194 17.64 4.08 -17.28
C ARG A 194 17.89 2.70 -16.68
N PHE A 195 17.92 1.67 -17.51
CA PHE A 195 18.17 0.29 -17.09
C PHE A 195 18.84 -0.53 -18.20
N TYR A 196 19.53 -1.58 -17.79
CA TYR A 196 20.18 -2.55 -18.65
C TYR A 196 19.28 -3.76 -18.87
N TYR A 197 19.20 -4.20 -20.12
CA TYR A 197 18.56 -5.45 -20.50
C TYR A 197 19.17 -5.94 -21.82
N ASP A 198 19.46 -7.23 -21.95
CA ASP A 198 19.90 -7.86 -23.19
C ASP A 198 21.00 -7.05 -23.93
N HIS A 199 22.12 -6.82 -23.23
CA HIS A 199 23.28 -6.08 -23.75
C HIS A 199 23.02 -4.64 -24.22
N LYS A 200 21.87 -4.08 -23.88
CA LYS A 200 21.44 -2.74 -24.29
C LYS A 200 20.99 -1.92 -23.09
N ILE A 201 21.11 -0.61 -23.23
CA ILE A 201 20.61 0.34 -22.25
C ILE A 201 19.32 0.95 -22.77
N TYR A 202 18.30 0.91 -21.92
CA TYR A 202 16.99 1.47 -22.18
C TYR A 202 16.69 2.59 -21.20
N ARG A 203 15.78 3.48 -21.57
CA ARG A 203 15.09 4.36 -20.63
C ARG A 203 13.58 4.26 -20.78
N PHE A 204 12.88 4.57 -19.71
CA PHE A 204 11.44 4.80 -19.77
C PHE A 204 11.16 6.06 -20.60
N ALA A 205 10.43 5.91 -21.71
CA ALA A 205 9.93 7.01 -22.53
C ALA A 205 8.59 7.53 -22.00
N LYS A 206 7.80 6.65 -21.38
CA LYS A 206 6.56 6.94 -20.64
C LYS A 206 6.62 6.23 -19.29
N GLY A 207 5.83 6.71 -18.33
CA GLY A 207 5.75 6.12 -16.99
C GLY A 207 7.06 6.18 -16.20
N SER A 208 7.15 5.33 -15.19
CA SER A 208 8.34 5.18 -14.34
C SER A 208 8.35 3.80 -13.66
N PRO A 209 9.51 3.26 -13.24
CA PRO A 209 9.54 2.02 -12.49
C PRO A 209 8.63 2.07 -11.26
N MET A 210 7.76 1.06 -11.11
CA MET A 210 6.91 0.88 -9.93
C MET A 210 7.71 0.65 -8.64
N SER A 211 8.97 0.24 -8.75
CA SER A 211 9.87 0.03 -7.62
C SER A 211 10.22 1.32 -6.88
N PHE A 212 9.99 2.50 -7.48
CA PHE A 212 10.13 3.77 -6.78
C PHE A 212 8.82 4.19 -6.08
N PRO A 213 8.86 4.50 -4.77
CA PRO A 213 7.70 5.04 -4.05
C PRO A 213 7.16 6.34 -4.67
N LEU A 214 8.05 7.18 -5.23
CA LEU A 214 7.68 8.42 -5.92
C LEU A 214 6.72 8.16 -7.09
N THR A 215 6.88 7.06 -7.82
CA THR A 215 6.03 6.72 -8.97
C THR A 215 4.57 6.65 -8.55
N GLU A 216 4.28 6.00 -7.42
CA GLU A 216 2.92 5.93 -6.87
C GLU A 216 2.39 7.32 -6.47
N THR A 217 3.24 8.16 -5.88
CA THR A 217 2.89 9.53 -5.49
C THR A 217 2.55 10.40 -6.71
N LEU A 218 3.33 10.36 -7.79
CA LEU A 218 3.05 11.09 -9.03
C LEU A 218 1.77 10.59 -9.72
N CYS A 219 1.60 9.27 -9.76
CA CYS A 219 0.41 8.60 -10.25
C CYS A 219 -0.85 9.03 -9.48
N ASN A 220 -0.75 9.21 -8.17
CA ASN A 220 -1.84 9.72 -7.34
C ASN A 220 -2.21 11.18 -7.68
N CYS A 221 -1.22 12.04 -8.00
CA CYS A 221 -1.50 13.40 -8.47
C CYS A 221 -2.28 13.40 -9.79
N TYR A 222 -1.88 12.56 -10.74
CA TYR A 222 -2.58 12.44 -12.03
C TYR A 222 -3.99 11.87 -11.88
N ILE A 223 -4.15 10.79 -11.10
CA ILE A 223 -5.47 10.23 -10.83
C ILE A 223 -6.39 11.29 -10.21
N LEU A 224 -5.89 12.15 -9.32
CA LEU A 224 -6.70 13.20 -8.70
C LEU A 224 -7.35 14.13 -9.73
N GLN A 225 -6.70 14.42 -10.87
CA GLN A 225 -7.33 15.19 -11.95
C GLN A 225 -8.56 14.47 -12.51
N TRP A 226 -8.48 13.15 -12.70
CA TRP A 226 -9.59 12.31 -13.14
C TRP A 226 -10.69 12.23 -12.08
N GLN A 227 -10.30 12.15 -10.80
CA GLN A 227 -11.24 12.15 -9.69
C GLN A 227 -12.07 13.43 -9.64
N LYS A 228 -11.48 14.60 -9.95
CA LYS A 228 -12.23 15.85 -10.03
C LYS A 228 -13.36 15.76 -11.04
N LEU A 229 -13.08 15.24 -12.25
CA LEU A 229 -14.09 15.07 -13.29
C LEU A 229 -15.24 14.14 -12.87
N LEU A 230 -14.95 13.11 -12.08
CA LEU A 230 -15.93 12.17 -11.53
C LEU A 230 -16.73 12.78 -10.36
N VAL A 231 -16.03 13.26 -9.33
CA VAL A 231 -16.63 13.70 -8.06
C VAL A 231 -17.37 15.03 -8.21
N GLN A 232 -16.97 15.90 -9.15
CA GLN A 232 -17.68 17.15 -9.42
C GLN A 232 -18.98 16.95 -10.21
N GLN A 233 -19.26 15.75 -10.72
CA GLN A 233 -20.57 15.47 -11.32
C GLN A 233 -21.66 15.53 -10.26
N PRO A 234 -22.73 16.34 -10.45
CA PRO A 234 -23.85 16.41 -9.51
C PRO A 234 -24.43 15.02 -9.18
N LEU A 235 -24.43 14.12 -10.16
CA LEU A 235 -24.93 12.74 -10.05
C LEU A 235 -24.14 11.86 -9.09
N ILE A 236 -22.87 12.18 -8.81
CA ILE A 236 -21.97 11.41 -7.93
C ILE A 236 -21.87 12.06 -6.54
N ARG A 237 -22.25 13.33 -6.39
CA ARG A 237 -22.06 14.10 -5.15
C ARG A 237 -22.65 13.43 -3.90
N ASP A 238 -23.80 12.77 -4.04
CA ASP A 238 -24.49 12.08 -2.93
C ASP A 238 -24.33 10.54 -2.97
N GLN A 239 -23.45 10.06 -3.84
CA GLN A 239 -23.16 8.64 -4.01
C GLN A 239 -21.95 8.23 -3.16
N PHE A 240 -21.90 6.96 -2.79
CA PHE A 240 -20.68 6.39 -2.24
C PHE A 240 -19.58 6.43 -3.29
N TYR A 241 -18.38 6.88 -2.92
CA TYR A 241 -17.24 6.93 -3.83
C TYR A 241 -15.93 6.68 -3.07
N GLY A 242 -15.02 5.95 -3.71
CA GLY A 242 -13.61 5.96 -3.34
C GLY A 242 -12.76 5.06 -4.22
N ARG A 243 -11.47 5.01 -3.92
CA ARG A 243 -10.51 4.18 -4.67
C ARG A 243 -9.46 3.54 -3.79
N CYS A 244 -8.89 2.43 -4.25
CA CYS A 244 -7.67 1.87 -3.74
C CYS A 244 -6.69 1.74 -4.90
N LYS A 245 -5.58 2.48 -4.85
CA LYS A 245 -4.61 2.58 -5.97
C LYS A 245 -5.33 3.01 -7.27
N ASN A 246 -5.26 2.18 -8.31
CA ASN A 246 -5.85 2.35 -9.64
C ASN A 246 -7.27 1.74 -9.79
N HIS A 247 -7.89 1.28 -8.70
CA HIS A 247 -9.21 0.66 -8.71
C HIS A 247 -10.22 1.53 -7.96
N PHE A 248 -11.25 1.99 -8.67
CA PHE A 248 -12.31 2.87 -8.19
C PHE A 248 -13.58 2.08 -7.94
N ILE A 249 -14.39 2.55 -7.01
CA ILE A 249 -15.74 2.07 -6.79
C ILE A 249 -16.67 3.23 -6.43
N PHE A 250 -17.87 3.21 -6.96
CA PHE A 250 -18.94 4.11 -6.54
C PHE A 250 -20.33 3.52 -6.75
N THR A 251 -21.33 4.11 -6.09
CA THR A 251 -22.74 3.79 -6.34
C THR A 251 -23.32 4.65 -7.46
N TRP A 252 -24.24 4.09 -8.23
CA TRP A 252 -24.86 4.75 -9.36
C TRP A 252 -26.38 4.57 -9.32
N ASN A 253 -27.08 5.70 -9.43
CA ASN A 253 -28.55 5.76 -9.44
C ASN A 253 -29.10 6.45 -10.71
N GLY A 254 -28.24 6.92 -11.60
CA GLY A 254 -28.63 7.55 -12.86
C GLY A 254 -28.98 6.52 -13.94
N THR A 255 -29.33 7.01 -15.12
CA THR A 255 -29.62 6.19 -16.29
C THR A 255 -28.34 5.59 -16.89
N ILE A 256 -28.50 4.53 -17.70
CA ILE A 256 -27.39 3.91 -18.43
C ILE A 256 -26.78 4.89 -19.44
N ASN A 257 -27.59 5.76 -20.05
CA ASN A 257 -27.11 6.72 -21.05
C ASN A 257 -26.21 7.81 -20.43
N GLU A 258 -26.60 8.34 -19.26
CA GLU A 258 -25.77 9.26 -18.48
C GLU A 258 -24.44 8.61 -18.07
N PHE A 259 -24.50 7.35 -17.65
CA PHE A 259 -23.32 6.57 -17.30
C PHE A 259 -22.37 6.41 -18.50
N GLN A 260 -22.89 6.01 -19.65
CA GLN A 260 -22.09 5.85 -20.88
C GLN A 260 -21.45 7.16 -21.33
N THR A 261 -22.16 8.28 -21.21
CA THR A 261 -21.63 9.62 -21.50
C THR A 261 -20.47 9.97 -20.58
N MET A 262 -20.62 9.72 -19.27
CA MET A 262 -19.58 9.95 -18.28
C MET A 262 -18.33 9.10 -18.55
N ILE A 263 -18.49 7.80 -18.81
CA ILE A 263 -17.36 6.91 -19.11
C ILE A 263 -16.65 7.32 -20.40
N LYS A 264 -17.38 7.71 -21.45
CA LYS A 264 -16.79 8.22 -22.69
C LYS A 264 -15.97 9.50 -22.45
N MET A 265 -16.49 10.44 -21.66
CA MET A 265 -15.78 11.67 -21.30
C MET A 265 -14.46 11.37 -20.58
N ILE A 266 -14.45 10.38 -19.69
CA ILE A 266 -13.25 9.96 -18.94
C ILE A 266 -12.26 9.25 -19.86
N ALA A 267 -12.72 8.31 -20.68
CA ALA A 267 -11.88 7.60 -21.65
C ALA A 267 -11.20 8.55 -22.64
N ASN A 268 -11.90 9.62 -23.04
CA ASN A 268 -11.36 10.64 -23.94
C ASN A 268 -10.27 11.52 -23.31
N GLN A 269 -10.02 11.46 -21.99
CA GLN A 269 -8.92 12.20 -21.35
C GLN A 269 -7.55 11.67 -21.77
N ASN A 270 -7.43 10.37 -22.05
CA ASN A 270 -6.17 9.77 -22.47
C ASN A 270 -6.43 8.44 -23.20
N SER A 271 -6.14 8.42 -24.50
CA SER A 271 -6.29 7.24 -25.35
C SER A 271 -5.39 6.06 -24.95
N ASP A 272 -4.27 6.34 -24.27
CA ASP A 272 -3.30 5.33 -23.87
C ASP A 272 -3.71 4.59 -22.59
N ILE A 273 -4.84 4.98 -21.97
CA ILE A 273 -5.34 4.41 -20.73
C ILE A 273 -6.56 3.53 -21.00
N HIS A 274 -6.47 2.26 -20.58
CA HIS A 274 -7.57 1.32 -20.66
C HIS A 274 -8.37 1.28 -19.36
N LEU A 275 -9.70 1.35 -19.49
CA LEU A 275 -10.65 1.29 -18.38
C LEU A 275 -11.41 -0.03 -18.44
N ASP A 276 -11.18 -0.91 -17.47
CA ASP A 276 -12.05 -2.07 -17.22
C ASP A 276 -13.19 -1.62 -16.32
N VAL A 277 -14.37 -1.41 -16.92
CA VAL A 277 -15.57 -0.91 -16.24
C VAL A 277 -16.57 -2.04 -16.05
N LYS A 278 -17.01 -2.23 -14.81
CA LYS A 278 -18.07 -3.19 -14.47
C LYS A 278 -19.15 -2.46 -13.70
N MET A 279 -20.40 -2.71 -14.07
CA MET A 279 -21.59 -2.15 -13.43
C MET A 279 -22.59 -3.26 -13.17
N GLY A 280 -23.18 -3.28 -11.99
CA GLY A 280 -24.24 -4.23 -11.66
C GLY A 280 -24.76 -4.07 -10.24
N SER A 281 -25.83 -4.79 -9.92
CA SER A 281 -26.34 -4.91 -8.55
C SER A 281 -25.35 -5.66 -7.64
N SER A 282 -24.43 -6.43 -8.24
CA SER A 282 -23.35 -7.12 -7.56
C SER A 282 -22.01 -6.88 -8.24
N VAL A 283 -20.97 -6.58 -7.45
CA VAL A 283 -19.59 -6.39 -7.94
C VAL A 283 -18.58 -6.98 -6.96
N ARG A 284 -17.32 -7.04 -7.40
CA ARG A 284 -16.18 -7.51 -6.60
C ARG A 284 -15.18 -6.37 -6.44
N PHE A 285 -14.76 -6.10 -5.20
CA PHE A 285 -13.80 -5.04 -4.90
C PHE A 285 -12.99 -5.37 -3.64
N LEU A 286 -11.65 -5.32 -3.72
CA LEU A 286 -10.73 -5.58 -2.59
C LEU A 286 -11.03 -6.86 -1.78
N HIS A 287 -11.19 -7.98 -2.50
CA HIS A 287 -11.54 -9.31 -1.96
C HIS A 287 -12.91 -9.37 -1.25
N ALA A 288 -13.77 -8.38 -1.47
CA ALA A 288 -15.17 -8.42 -1.08
C ALA A 288 -16.03 -8.66 -2.32
N HIS A 289 -17.04 -9.52 -2.16
CA HIS A 289 -18.22 -9.52 -3.00
C HIS A 289 -19.26 -8.66 -2.30
N ILE A 290 -19.82 -7.69 -3.02
CA ILE A 290 -20.91 -6.84 -2.52
C ILE A 290 -22.10 -6.97 -3.46
N GLU A 291 -23.29 -6.89 -2.91
CA GLU A 291 -24.55 -6.95 -3.64
C GLU A 291 -25.58 -6.03 -2.99
N ASN A 292 -26.39 -5.39 -3.83
CA ASN A 292 -27.55 -4.63 -3.41
C ASN A 292 -28.80 -5.52 -3.50
N GLN A 293 -29.22 -6.05 -2.36
CA GLN A 293 -30.42 -6.87 -2.24
C GLN A 293 -31.60 -5.95 -1.90
N ASN A 294 -32.22 -5.39 -2.94
CA ASN A 294 -33.41 -4.53 -2.83
C ASN A 294 -33.25 -3.35 -1.84
N GLY A 295 -32.12 -2.64 -1.92
CA GLY A 295 -31.78 -1.52 -1.04
C GLY A 295 -31.02 -1.91 0.24
N THR A 296 -30.77 -3.20 0.44
CA THR A 296 -29.95 -3.71 1.56
C THR A 296 -28.59 -4.18 1.06
N LEU A 297 -27.51 -3.74 1.70
CA LEU A 297 -26.18 -4.25 1.37
C LEU A 297 -26.01 -5.68 1.88
N TYR A 298 -25.71 -6.57 0.96
CA TYR A 298 -25.16 -7.88 1.23
C TYR A 298 -23.66 -7.89 0.88
N SER A 299 -22.85 -8.53 1.72
CA SER A 299 -21.44 -8.69 1.43
C SER A 299 -20.86 -9.95 2.03
N ARG A 300 -19.81 -10.47 1.39
CA ARG A 300 -19.05 -11.65 1.82
C ARG A 300 -17.61 -11.59 1.34
N VAL A 301 -16.77 -12.44 1.91
CA VAL A 301 -15.40 -12.64 1.41
C VAL A 301 -15.45 -13.25 0.00
N TYR A 302 -14.61 -12.72 -0.88
CA TYR A 302 -14.40 -13.25 -2.22
C TYR A 302 -12.95 -13.72 -2.37
N HIS A 303 -12.79 -14.99 -2.77
CA HIS A 303 -11.52 -15.59 -3.13
C HIS A 303 -11.42 -15.71 -4.65
N GLU A 304 -10.31 -15.26 -5.21
CA GLU A 304 -10.03 -15.47 -6.61
C GLU A 304 -9.65 -16.93 -6.84
N SER A 305 -10.38 -17.62 -7.71
CA SER A 305 -10.13 -19.03 -8.06
C SER A 305 -8.74 -19.31 -8.67
N THR A 306 -7.98 -18.26 -8.99
CA THR A 306 -6.64 -18.29 -9.57
C THR A 306 -5.53 -18.28 -8.52
N ILE A 307 -5.81 -17.81 -7.30
CA ILE A 307 -4.80 -17.69 -6.25
C ILE A 307 -4.73 -19.01 -5.50
N GLN A 308 -3.56 -19.65 -5.49
CA GLN A 308 -3.35 -20.84 -4.68
C GLN A 308 -3.63 -20.56 -3.20
N PRO A 309 -4.31 -21.47 -2.49
CA PRO A 309 -4.69 -21.29 -1.09
C PRO A 309 -3.50 -21.36 -0.11
N TYR A 310 -2.26 -21.52 -0.57
CA TYR A 310 -1.08 -21.61 0.28
C TYR A 310 -0.76 -20.25 0.93
N THR A 311 -1.46 -19.96 2.03
CA THR A 311 -1.22 -18.79 2.85
C THR A 311 -0.42 -19.23 4.07
N LEU A 312 0.83 -18.75 4.16
CA LEU A 312 1.75 -18.97 5.28
C LEU A 312 1.82 -20.45 5.76
N PRO A 313 2.61 -21.31 5.09
CA PRO A 313 2.75 -22.70 5.48
C PRO A 313 3.27 -22.82 6.92
N TYR A 314 2.77 -23.81 7.67
CA TYR A 314 3.23 -24.11 9.02
C TYR A 314 4.59 -24.82 8.96
N VAL A 315 5.65 -24.01 8.82
CA VAL A 315 7.02 -24.49 8.68
C VAL A 315 7.80 -24.23 9.97
N ILE A 316 8.63 -25.22 10.35
CA ILE A 316 9.58 -25.09 11.45
C ILE A 316 10.48 -23.87 11.18
N GLY A 317 10.46 -22.90 12.10
CA GLY A 317 11.28 -21.68 12.01
C GLY A 317 10.49 -20.38 12.13
N HIS A 318 9.19 -20.37 11.84
CA HIS A 318 8.33 -19.23 12.11
C HIS A 318 7.80 -19.25 13.56
N ALA A 319 7.74 -18.07 14.19
CA ALA A 319 7.19 -17.97 15.55
C ALA A 319 5.69 -18.30 15.54
N LYS A 320 5.23 -19.13 16.48
CA LYS A 320 3.79 -19.49 16.66
C LYS A 320 2.86 -18.27 16.71
N VAL A 321 3.37 -17.13 17.18
CA VAL A 321 2.66 -15.84 17.23
C VAL A 321 2.27 -15.35 15.84
N VAL A 322 3.12 -15.54 14.82
CA VAL A 322 2.85 -15.11 13.43
C VAL A 322 1.66 -15.88 12.86
N HIS A 323 1.67 -17.21 13.03
CA HIS A 323 0.58 -18.10 12.64
C HIS A 323 -0.74 -17.75 13.34
N SER A 324 -0.68 -17.51 14.65
CA SER A 324 -1.85 -17.12 15.45
C SER A 324 -2.41 -15.76 15.00
N HIS A 325 -1.54 -14.77 14.74
CA HIS A 325 -1.94 -13.46 14.25
C HIS A 325 -2.56 -13.51 12.85
N TRP A 326 -1.99 -14.30 11.94
CA TRP A 326 -2.54 -14.46 10.61
C TRP A 326 -3.97 -15.03 10.66
N PHE A 327 -4.16 -16.16 11.34
CA PHE A 327 -5.47 -16.81 11.42
C PHE A 327 -6.52 -15.95 12.12
N ARG A 328 -6.15 -15.31 13.25
CA ARG A 328 -7.03 -14.36 13.94
C ARG A 328 -7.39 -13.17 13.03
N SER A 329 -6.44 -12.63 12.27
CA SER A 329 -6.70 -11.54 11.34
C SER A 329 -7.63 -11.95 10.20
N ALA A 330 -7.53 -13.21 9.73
CA ALA A 330 -8.42 -13.77 8.73
C ALA A 330 -9.85 -13.92 9.27
N LEU A 331 -10.04 -14.40 10.50
CA LEU A 331 -11.35 -14.44 11.16
C LEU A 331 -11.96 -13.05 11.36
N ILE A 332 -11.16 -12.08 11.82
CA ILE A 332 -11.58 -10.68 11.93
C ILE A 332 -12.03 -10.14 10.56
N ARG A 333 -11.29 -10.44 9.49
CA ARG A 333 -11.66 -10.05 8.13
C ARG A 333 -12.99 -10.68 7.72
N ALA A 334 -13.20 -11.97 8.00
CA ALA A 334 -14.44 -12.68 7.71
C ALA A 334 -15.65 -11.99 8.35
N VAL A 335 -15.59 -11.68 9.66
CA VAL A 335 -16.68 -11.00 10.37
C VAL A 335 -16.96 -9.59 9.82
N ARG A 336 -15.91 -8.87 9.40
CA ARG A 336 -16.07 -7.54 8.78
C ARG A 336 -16.80 -7.62 7.45
N TYR A 337 -16.44 -8.60 6.63
CA TYR A 337 -16.89 -8.71 5.24
C TYR A 337 -18.23 -9.41 5.11
N CYS A 338 -18.52 -10.42 5.94
CA CYS A 338 -19.75 -11.21 5.82
C CYS A 338 -20.91 -10.55 6.56
N THR A 339 -22.01 -10.27 5.85
CA THR A 339 -23.25 -9.77 6.46
C THR A 339 -24.06 -10.88 7.10
N SER A 340 -24.05 -12.08 6.52
CA SER A 340 -24.73 -13.27 7.04
C SER A 340 -23.82 -14.14 7.90
N VAL A 341 -24.39 -14.76 8.93
CA VAL A 341 -23.73 -15.78 9.75
C VAL A 341 -23.38 -17.01 8.92
N HIS A 342 -24.16 -17.32 7.88
CA HIS A 342 -23.90 -18.45 6.99
C HIS A 342 -22.61 -18.23 6.19
N ASP A 343 -22.46 -17.05 5.57
CA ASP A 343 -21.24 -16.71 4.82
C ASP A 343 -20.01 -16.63 5.72
N PHE A 344 -20.16 -16.13 6.95
CA PHE A 344 -19.09 -16.16 7.93
C PHE A 344 -18.68 -17.60 8.27
N ASN A 345 -19.64 -18.50 8.48
CA ASN A 345 -19.35 -19.90 8.77
C ASN A 345 -18.68 -20.61 7.58
N GLN A 346 -19.12 -20.34 6.35
CA GLN A 346 -18.45 -20.86 5.15
C GLN A 346 -17.01 -20.37 5.03
N GLU A 347 -16.77 -19.07 5.26
CA GLU A 347 -15.43 -18.51 5.28
C GLU A 347 -14.58 -19.10 6.41
N ARG A 348 -15.15 -19.32 7.60
CA ARG A 348 -14.47 -19.97 8.72
C ARG A 348 -14.00 -21.37 8.34
N ILE A 349 -14.91 -22.20 7.80
CA ILE A 349 -14.57 -23.56 7.33
C ILE A 349 -13.49 -23.50 6.25
N TYR A 350 -13.59 -22.57 5.30
CA TYR A 350 -12.55 -22.37 4.28
C TYR A 350 -11.18 -22.07 4.91
N LEU A 351 -11.12 -21.21 5.92
CA LEU A 351 -9.88 -20.88 6.64
C LEU A 351 -9.33 -22.07 7.42
N GLU A 352 -10.19 -22.89 8.04
CA GLU A 352 -9.80 -24.13 8.72
C GLU A 352 -9.18 -25.12 7.74
N MET A 353 -9.85 -25.38 6.62
CA MET A 353 -9.35 -26.27 5.56
C MET A 353 -8.03 -25.76 4.97
N THR A 354 -7.92 -24.44 4.80
CA THR A 354 -6.68 -23.80 4.37
C THR A 354 -5.55 -24.04 5.37
N CYS A 355 -5.79 -23.89 6.67
CA CYS A 355 -4.79 -24.18 7.71
C CYS A 355 -4.36 -25.64 7.69
N LEU A 356 -5.31 -26.58 7.63
CA LEU A 356 -5.02 -28.01 7.58
C LEU A 356 -4.15 -28.36 6.36
N ALA A 357 -4.50 -27.83 5.18
CA ALA A 357 -3.73 -28.01 3.95
C ALA A 357 -2.32 -27.40 4.03
N ASN A 358 -2.12 -26.41 4.90
CA ASN A 358 -0.83 -25.76 5.14
C ASN A 358 -0.06 -26.35 6.34
N GLY A 359 -0.49 -27.49 6.90
CA GLY A 359 0.24 -28.23 7.92
C GLY A 359 -0.01 -27.80 9.38
N TYR A 360 -1.05 -27.00 9.63
CA TYR A 360 -1.46 -26.62 10.98
C TYR A 360 -2.18 -27.80 11.66
N THR A 361 -2.00 -27.98 12.97
CA THR A 361 -2.71 -29.04 13.71
C THR A 361 -4.16 -28.63 13.99
N LEU A 362 -5.07 -29.60 14.05
CA LEU A 362 -6.47 -29.37 14.43
C LEU A 362 -6.58 -28.70 15.81
N GLU A 363 -5.79 -29.17 16.79
CA GLU A 363 -5.75 -28.58 18.14
C GLU A 363 -5.40 -27.08 18.11
N PHE A 364 -4.43 -26.68 17.27
CA PHE A 364 -4.07 -25.27 17.13
C PHE A 364 -5.25 -24.46 16.59
N ILE A 365 -5.91 -24.96 15.54
CA ILE A 365 -7.03 -24.30 14.88
C ILE A 365 -8.19 -24.12 15.87
N GLU A 366 -8.62 -25.21 16.52
CA GLU A 366 -9.70 -25.20 17.51
C GLU A 366 -9.42 -24.20 18.64
N LYS A 367 -8.20 -24.21 19.18
CA LYS A 367 -7.78 -23.27 20.21
C LYS A 367 -7.89 -21.81 19.77
N GLN A 368 -7.52 -21.49 18.53
CA GLN A 368 -7.65 -20.13 18.02
C GLN A 368 -9.11 -19.72 17.83
N ILE A 369 -9.95 -20.64 17.36
CA ILE A 369 -11.39 -20.40 17.17
C ILE A 369 -12.08 -20.17 18.52
N ASP A 370 -11.83 -21.03 19.51
CA ASP A 370 -12.39 -20.89 20.84
C ASP A 370 -11.96 -19.57 21.49
N HIS A 371 -10.68 -19.24 21.39
CA HIS A 371 -10.18 -17.96 21.87
C HIS A 371 -10.85 -16.78 21.15
N PHE A 372 -11.10 -16.88 19.85
CA PHE A 372 -11.76 -15.83 19.07
C PHE A 372 -13.21 -15.60 19.54
N PHE A 373 -14.03 -16.66 19.61
CA PHE A 373 -15.42 -16.52 20.02
C PHE A 373 -15.55 -16.10 21.48
N LYS A 374 -14.73 -16.65 22.38
CA LYS A 374 -14.68 -16.25 23.79
C LYS A 374 -14.30 -14.79 23.97
N HIS A 375 -13.38 -14.27 23.16
CA HIS A 375 -12.95 -12.87 23.25
C HIS A 375 -14.06 -11.87 22.90
N PHE A 376 -15.06 -12.28 22.11
CA PHE A 376 -16.17 -11.42 21.69
C PHE A 376 -17.53 -11.83 22.29
N ASP A 377 -17.53 -12.69 23.33
CA ASP A 377 -18.65 -13.42 23.93
C ASP A 377 -19.68 -13.89 22.89
N ALA A 378 -19.23 -14.76 21.99
CA ALA A 378 -20.01 -15.32 20.90
C ALA A 378 -19.86 -16.85 20.80
N GLU A 379 -19.60 -17.54 21.92
CA GLU A 379 -19.36 -18.99 21.97
C GLU A 379 -20.54 -19.80 21.43
N SER A 380 -21.78 -19.33 21.60
CA SER A 380 -22.96 -20.02 21.08
C SER A 380 -22.96 -20.20 19.56
N LEU A 381 -22.21 -19.36 18.82
CA LEU A 381 -22.05 -19.50 17.37
C LEU A 381 -21.28 -20.75 16.95
N ARG A 382 -20.64 -21.46 17.89
CA ARG A 382 -20.00 -22.76 17.63
C ARG A 382 -21.02 -23.87 17.37
N SER A 383 -22.16 -23.80 18.05
CA SER A 383 -23.16 -24.86 18.05
C SER A 383 -24.41 -24.49 17.23
N CYS A 384 -24.66 -23.20 17.03
CA CYS A 384 -25.84 -22.72 16.32
C CYS A 384 -25.52 -21.50 15.46
N LEU A 385 -25.99 -21.49 14.21
CA LEU A 385 -25.86 -20.35 13.31
C LEU A 385 -26.98 -19.33 13.58
N ASP A 386 -26.77 -18.49 14.59
CA ASP A 386 -27.71 -17.44 14.98
C ASP A 386 -27.28 -16.07 14.44
N GLN A 387 -28.10 -15.48 13.56
CA GLN A 387 -27.84 -14.17 12.96
C GLN A 387 -27.86 -13.02 13.98
N HIS A 388 -28.69 -13.09 15.02
CA HIS A 388 -28.76 -12.08 16.07
C HIS A 388 -27.48 -12.06 16.90
N VAL A 389 -27.01 -13.23 17.34
CA VAL A 389 -25.73 -13.37 18.05
C VAL A 389 -24.57 -12.91 17.16
N TYR A 390 -24.58 -13.30 15.88
CA TYR A 390 -23.57 -12.86 14.91
C TYR A 390 -23.56 -11.33 14.71
N ASN A 391 -24.73 -10.68 14.64
CA ASN A 391 -24.82 -9.22 14.57
C ASN A 391 -24.27 -8.54 15.84
N LYS A 392 -24.42 -9.16 17.01
CA LYS A 392 -23.79 -8.68 18.26
C LYS A 392 -22.26 -8.81 18.19
N LEU A 393 -21.74 -9.94 17.72
CA LEU A 393 -20.32 -10.16 17.45
C LEU A 393 -19.76 -9.10 16.49
N ARG A 394 -20.42 -8.87 15.35
CA ARG A 394 -20.00 -7.86 14.36
C ARG A 394 -19.91 -6.47 14.97
N ARG A 395 -20.95 -6.02 15.69
CA ARG A 395 -20.95 -4.70 16.36
C ARG A 395 -19.80 -4.56 17.35
N ARG A 396 -19.58 -5.57 18.20
CA ARG A 396 -18.46 -5.59 19.16
C ARG A 396 -17.11 -5.52 18.46
N LEU A 397 -16.94 -6.24 17.37
CA LEU A 397 -15.71 -6.21 16.58
C LEU A 397 -15.47 -4.82 15.97
N PHE A 398 -16.50 -4.19 15.38
CA PHE A 398 -16.37 -2.84 14.81
C PHE A 398 -16.01 -1.81 15.90
N ASN A 399 -16.63 -1.88 17.07
CA ASN A 399 -16.29 -1.03 18.22
C ASN A 399 -14.85 -1.25 18.67
N PHE A 400 -14.43 -2.51 18.86
CA PHE A 400 -13.05 -2.85 19.21
C PHE A 400 -12.04 -2.28 18.21
N ILE A 401 -12.30 -2.39 16.91
CA ILE A 401 -11.42 -1.85 15.86
C ILE A 401 -11.36 -0.32 15.92
N SER A 402 -12.49 0.34 16.13
CA SER A 402 -12.58 1.79 16.28
C SER A 402 -11.74 2.29 17.46
N GLU A 403 -11.87 1.63 18.62
CA GLU A 403 -11.07 1.91 19.82
C GLU A 403 -9.57 1.73 19.58
N GLN A 404 -9.16 0.63 18.93
CA GLN A 404 -7.75 0.40 18.60
C GLN A 404 -7.20 1.51 17.67
N ARG A 405 -7.99 2.00 16.72
CA ARG A 405 -7.58 3.11 15.85
C ARG A 405 -7.43 4.41 16.64
N ASN A 406 -8.38 4.76 17.49
CA ASN A 406 -8.31 5.96 18.34
C ASN A 406 -7.05 5.91 19.21
N ILE A 407 -6.77 4.76 19.82
CA ILE A 407 -5.55 4.54 20.59
C ILE A 407 -4.32 4.78 19.70
N LEU A 408 -4.27 4.24 18.49
CA LEU A 408 -3.15 4.42 17.56
C LEU A 408 -2.97 5.89 17.10
N GLU A 409 -4.06 6.62 16.89
CA GLU A 409 -4.03 8.02 16.49
C GLU A 409 -3.56 8.92 17.63
N THR A 410 -4.15 8.79 18.82
CA THR A 410 -3.66 9.46 20.04
C THR A 410 -2.18 9.13 20.28
N ASN A 411 -1.79 7.89 20.02
CA ASN A 411 -0.42 7.43 20.15
C ASN A 411 0.52 8.12 19.16
N ARG A 412 0.12 8.33 17.91
CA ARG A 412 0.89 9.05 16.87
C ARG A 412 0.97 10.54 17.16
N GLU A 413 -0.10 11.15 17.65
CA GLU A 413 -0.10 12.57 18.03
C GLU A 413 0.86 12.84 19.19
N ALA A 414 0.85 11.97 20.21
CA ALA A 414 1.77 12.06 21.32
C ALA A 414 3.24 11.85 20.88
N GLU A 415 3.50 10.99 19.90
CA GLU A 415 4.83 10.84 19.29
C GLU A 415 5.28 12.14 18.59
N LYS A 416 4.41 12.81 17.83
CA LYS A 416 4.73 14.09 17.17
C LYS A 416 5.04 15.20 18.19
N LYS A 417 4.33 15.19 19.33
CA LYS A 417 4.54 16.16 20.43
C LYS A 417 5.75 15.85 21.30
N HIS A 418 6.49 14.78 21.02
CA HIS A 418 7.60 14.29 21.86
C HIS A 418 7.16 13.96 23.30
N GLU A 419 5.86 13.71 23.50
CA GLU A 419 5.25 13.37 24.79
C GLU A 419 5.34 11.85 25.08
N ARG A 420 6.27 11.13 24.44
CA ARG A 420 6.45 9.69 24.63
C ARG A 420 7.91 9.27 24.67
N ILE A 421 8.19 8.34 25.57
CA ILE A 421 9.46 7.64 25.64
C ILE A 421 9.19 6.19 25.24
N ARG A 422 9.80 5.75 24.13
CA ARG A 422 9.75 4.35 23.70
C ARG A 422 11.02 3.65 24.19
N LEU A 423 10.87 2.74 25.14
CA LEU A 423 11.98 1.90 25.59
C LEU A 423 11.86 0.53 24.93
N SER A 424 12.90 0.18 24.20
CA SER A 424 13.05 -1.16 23.64
C SER A 424 13.92 -2.01 24.56
N TYR A 425 13.45 -3.19 24.95
CA TYR A 425 14.24 -4.14 25.73
C TYR A 425 14.30 -5.50 25.03
N LEU A 426 15.42 -6.19 25.20
CA LEU A 426 15.58 -7.58 24.78
C LEU A 426 14.90 -8.46 25.82
N TYR A 427 14.03 -9.36 25.38
CA TYR A 427 13.34 -10.29 26.26
C TYR A 427 13.75 -11.71 25.90
N GLU A 428 14.53 -12.34 26.77
CA GLU A 428 15.13 -13.66 26.52
C GLU A 428 14.32 -14.81 27.12
N TYR A 429 13.83 -14.68 28.36
CA TYR A 429 13.09 -15.75 29.03
C TYR A 429 12.10 -15.24 30.11
N GLY A 430 11.06 -16.05 30.38
CA GLY A 430 10.07 -15.85 31.46
C GLY A 430 8.64 -15.44 31.02
N PRO A 431 7.76 -15.09 31.97
CA PRO A 431 6.42 -14.56 31.71
C PRO A 431 6.46 -13.07 31.31
N LYS A 432 6.45 -12.80 30.00
CA LYS A 432 6.55 -11.45 29.42
C LYS A 432 5.59 -10.45 30.04
N ARG A 433 4.34 -10.85 30.31
CA ARG A 433 3.32 -9.97 30.89
C ARG A 433 3.72 -9.48 32.28
N GLN A 434 4.21 -10.37 33.14
CA GLN A 434 4.65 -10.01 34.50
C GLN A 434 5.85 -9.08 34.46
N PHE A 435 6.84 -9.36 33.59
CA PHE A 435 7.97 -8.47 33.38
C PHE A 435 7.52 -7.09 32.90
N HIS A 436 6.60 -7.03 31.92
CA HIS A 436 6.04 -5.78 31.41
C HIS A 436 5.35 -4.98 32.52
N GLU A 437 4.54 -5.64 33.36
CA GLU A 437 3.83 -5.04 34.49
C GLU A 437 4.81 -4.50 35.55
N GLN A 438 5.83 -5.29 35.91
CA GLN A 438 6.84 -4.87 36.88
C GLN A 438 7.71 -3.72 36.36
N LEU A 439 8.21 -3.81 35.13
CA LEU A 439 9.02 -2.75 34.52
C LEU A 439 8.21 -1.47 34.36
N HIS A 440 6.94 -1.57 33.97
CA HIS A 440 6.04 -0.42 33.92
C HIS A 440 5.84 0.20 35.31
N LYS A 441 5.66 -0.62 36.36
CA LYS A 441 5.55 -0.16 37.75
C LYS A 441 6.80 0.57 38.23
N ILE A 442 8.00 0.03 37.95
CA ILE A 442 9.29 0.64 38.31
C ILE A 442 9.47 1.99 37.59
N LEU A 443 9.19 2.02 36.28
CA LEU A 443 9.41 3.24 35.50
C LEU A 443 8.36 4.31 35.77
N SER A 444 7.10 3.93 35.98
CA SER A 444 6.05 4.89 36.36
C SER A 444 6.30 5.49 37.75
N THR A 445 6.79 4.71 38.71
CA THR A 445 7.18 5.25 40.02
C THR A 445 8.32 6.27 39.90
N HIS A 446 9.36 5.98 39.11
CA HIS A 446 10.50 6.88 38.92
C HIS A 446 10.13 8.15 38.13
N LEU A 447 9.35 8.01 37.07
CA LEU A 447 8.90 9.14 36.25
C LEU A 447 7.99 10.10 37.04
N ASN A 448 7.15 9.56 37.94
CA ASN A 448 6.29 10.37 38.80
C ASN A 448 7.02 11.04 39.96
N THR A 449 8.15 10.48 40.43
CA THR A 449 8.98 11.11 41.47
C THR A 449 9.89 12.21 40.95
N SER A 450 10.29 12.17 39.67
CA SER A 450 11.13 13.20 39.04
C SER A 450 10.37 14.45 38.56
N THR A 451 9.03 14.43 38.57
CA THR A 451 8.17 15.46 37.95
C THR A 451 7.68 16.55 38.92
N ALA A 452 8.30 16.69 40.10
CA ALA A 452 7.95 17.74 41.05
C ALA A 452 8.27 19.18 40.58
N SER A 453 8.87 19.37 39.39
CA SER A 453 9.23 20.72 38.91
C SER A 453 9.13 20.90 37.39
N SER A 454 7.97 20.66 36.78
CA SER A 454 7.40 21.55 35.73
C SER A 454 5.98 21.10 35.36
N LYS A 455 5.06 22.06 35.20
CA LYS A 455 3.65 21.82 34.77
C LYS A 455 3.53 21.26 33.34
N GLN A 456 4.64 20.98 32.65
CA GLN A 456 4.68 20.53 31.25
C GLN A 456 4.93 19.02 31.08
N HIS A 457 5.33 18.30 32.12
CA HIS A 457 5.76 16.89 31.98
C HIS A 457 4.74 15.82 32.41
N ASN A 458 3.57 16.20 32.94
CA ASN A 458 2.48 15.26 33.30
C ASN A 458 1.81 14.55 32.11
N LYS A 459 2.35 14.66 30.90
CA LYS A 459 1.83 14.01 29.67
C LYS A 459 2.73 12.94 29.07
N LEU A 460 3.90 12.66 29.67
CA LEU A 460 4.84 11.68 29.13
C LEU A 460 4.27 10.24 29.24
N LYS A 461 3.92 9.63 28.11
CA LYS A 461 3.41 8.26 28.03
C LYS A 461 4.53 7.29 27.65
N LEU A 462 4.91 6.42 28.57
CA LEU A 462 5.91 5.38 28.37
C LEU A 462 5.36 4.25 27.49
N ILE A 463 6.11 3.82 26.48
CA ILE A 463 5.83 2.59 25.73
C ILE A 463 7.00 1.64 25.86
N LEU A 464 6.72 0.45 26.36
CA LEU A 464 7.67 -0.64 26.47
C LEU A 464 7.51 -1.58 25.26
N THR A 465 8.52 -1.66 24.40
CA THR A 465 8.52 -2.55 23.22
C THR A 465 9.57 -3.65 23.39
N THR A 466 9.20 -4.91 23.18
CA THR A 466 10.19 -6.00 23.15
C THR A 466 10.86 -6.08 21.78
N LYS A 467 12.18 -6.07 21.75
CA LYS A 467 12.93 -6.61 20.61
C LYS A 467 13.11 -8.09 20.89
N GLN A 468 12.56 -8.96 20.02
CA GLN A 468 12.97 -10.35 20.08
C GLN A 468 14.42 -10.41 19.58
N PRO A 469 15.36 -11.02 20.32
CA PRO A 469 16.59 -11.43 19.69
C PRO A 469 16.19 -12.30 18.49
N HIS A 470 16.87 -12.10 17.37
CA HIS A 470 16.81 -13.05 16.26
C HIS A 470 16.85 -14.45 16.88
N SER A 471 15.88 -15.31 16.56
CA SER A 471 15.89 -16.68 17.08
C SER A 471 17.27 -17.27 16.80
N LEU A 472 17.75 -18.20 17.62
CA LEU A 472 18.97 -18.92 17.29
C LEU A 472 18.90 -19.47 15.85
N ASN A 473 17.70 -19.85 15.39
CA ASN A 473 17.39 -20.17 13.99
C ASN A 473 17.58 -19.05 12.96
N ALA A 474 17.51 -17.76 13.30
CA ALA A 474 17.83 -16.64 12.40
C ALA A 474 19.34 -16.30 12.38
N LEU A 475 20.09 -16.69 13.41
CA LEU A 475 21.56 -16.66 13.43
C LEU A 475 22.17 -17.92 12.82
N LEU A 476 21.48 -19.06 12.92
CA LEU A 476 21.87 -20.38 12.40
C LEU A 476 21.22 -20.73 11.07
N SER A 477 20.16 -20.01 10.64
CA SER A 477 19.72 -20.05 9.27
C SER A 477 20.90 -19.54 8.46
N GLN A 478 21.54 -20.42 7.72
CA GLN A 478 22.48 -20.01 6.70
C GLN A 478 21.80 -18.88 5.93
N GLN A 479 22.47 -17.71 5.84
CA GLN A 479 22.10 -16.74 4.83
C GLN A 479 21.90 -17.55 3.56
N LYS A 480 20.72 -17.37 2.93
CA LYS A 480 20.38 -17.96 1.62
C LYS A 480 21.70 -18.06 0.84
N PRO A 481 22.18 -19.28 0.50
CA PRO A 481 23.51 -19.44 -0.03
C PRO A 481 23.69 -18.38 -1.11
N LYS A 482 24.77 -17.58 -0.99
CA LYS A 482 25.18 -16.66 -2.05
C LYS A 482 25.44 -17.55 -3.25
N HIS A 483 24.39 -17.80 -4.03
CA HIS A 483 24.41 -18.83 -5.06
C HIS A 483 25.43 -18.36 -6.09
N GLU A 484 26.57 -19.05 -6.17
CA GLU A 484 27.66 -18.70 -7.11
C GLU A 484 27.17 -18.66 -8.56
N LEU A 485 26.04 -19.31 -8.87
CA LEU A 485 25.40 -19.33 -10.19
C LEU A 485 24.90 -17.95 -10.65
N LEU A 486 24.67 -16.99 -9.76
CA LEU A 486 24.25 -15.64 -10.15
C LEU A 486 25.43 -14.66 -10.31
N ASN A 487 26.67 -15.10 -10.05
CA ASN A 487 27.86 -14.25 -10.06
C ASN A 487 29.00 -14.74 -10.96
N LYS A 488 28.83 -15.79 -11.77
CA LYS A 488 29.84 -16.19 -12.75
C LYS A 488 29.53 -15.63 -14.14
N ASN A 489 29.98 -14.39 -14.35
CA ASN A 489 30.68 -14.03 -15.58
C ASN A 489 31.92 -14.92 -15.71
N LYS A 490 31.76 -16.15 -16.24
CA LYS A 490 32.81 -16.88 -16.93
C LYS A 490 32.18 -17.77 -17.99
N LEU A 491 32.36 -17.33 -19.24
CA LEU A 491 32.38 -18.12 -20.47
C LEU A 491 32.76 -19.60 -20.24
N LEU A 492 32.02 -20.51 -20.87
CA LEU A 492 32.53 -21.40 -21.92
C LEU A 492 31.42 -22.33 -22.44
N PHE A 493 31.35 -22.40 -23.77
CA PHE A 493 30.47 -23.13 -24.70
C PHE A 493 29.07 -22.56 -24.96
#